data_AF-A0A3N5N1H2-F1
#
_entry.id   AF-A0A3N5N1H2-F1
#
_cell.length_a   1.000
_cell.length_b   1.000
_cell.length_c   1.000
_cell.angle_alpha   90.00
_cell.angle_beta   90.00
_cell.angle_gamma   90.00
#
_symmetry.space_group_name_H-M   'P 1'
#
loop_
_entity.id
_entity.type
_entity.pdbx_description
1 polymer ?
#
loop_
_entity_poly.entity_id
_entity_poly.type
_entity_poly.pdbx_seq_one_letter_code
_entity_poly.pdbx_strand_id
1 'polypeptide(L)'
;ENSNLQFREVEQEVKADLLNTYFAYENNLRLLRLEEQNLEVARENLEIALEQYKLGLLAGLELREVQKSLLDAEERLISVKFQTKLAEISLLRVSGQIMNYM
;
A
#
# COMPACT_ATOMS: atom_id res chain seq x y z
N GLU A 1 -29.37 33.62 9.25
CA GLU A 1 -28.80 33.25 7.93
C GLU A 1 -27.33 32.86 8.00
N ASN A 2 -26.45 33.69 8.56
CA ASN A 2 -25.00 33.41 8.61
C ASN A 2 -24.64 32.03 9.22
N SER A 3 -25.20 31.68 10.38
CA SER A 3 -24.95 30.37 11.02
C SER A 3 -25.44 29.16 10.21
N ASN A 4 -26.46 29.34 9.37
CA ASN A 4 -26.99 28.27 8.51
C ASN A 4 -26.08 28.06 7.28
N LEU A 5 -25.48 29.14 6.78
CA LEU A 5 -24.48 29.07 5.72
C LEU A 5 -23.19 28.40 6.22
N GLN A 6 -22.68 28.83 7.39
CA GLN A 6 -21.51 28.21 8.01
C GLN A 6 -21.71 26.70 8.28
N PHE A 7 -22.90 26.30 8.74
CA PHE A 7 -23.20 24.89 8.95
C PHE A 7 -23.14 24.08 7.64
N ARG A 8 -23.72 24.59 6.55
CA ARG A 8 -23.69 23.92 5.24
C ARG A 8 -22.28 23.85 4.67
N GLU A 9 -21.47 24.87 4.89
CA GLU A 9 -20.07 24.91 4.45
C GLU A 9 -19.25 23.81 5.13
N VAL A 10 -19.35 23.71 6.47
CA VAL A 10 -18.70 22.63 7.24
C VAL A 10 -19.23 21.25 6.84
N GLU A 11 -20.53 21.11 6.61
CA GLU A 11 -21.11 19.83 6.15
C GLU A 11 -20.56 19.41 4.78
N GLN A 12 -20.39 20.35 3.86
CA GLN A 12 -19.80 20.08 2.54
C GLN A 12 -18.31 19.74 2.64
N GLU A 13 -17.57 20.45 3.48
CA GLU A 13 -16.14 20.19 3.73
C GLU A 13 -15.93 18.77 4.27
N VAL A 14 -16.69 18.39 5.30
CA VAL A 14 -16.60 17.04 5.89
C VAL A 14 -16.96 15.95 4.87
N LYS A 15 -17.97 16.18 4.02
CA LYS A 15 -18.32 15.23 2.94
C LYS A 15 -17.21 15.10 1.91
N ALA A 16 -16.59 16.21 1.52
CA ALA A 16 -15.47 16.21 0.57
C ALA A 16 -14.26 15.47 1.15
N ASP A 17 -13.91 15.75 2.41
CA ASP A 17 -12.82 15.08 3.12
C ASP A 17 -13.05 13.58 3.28
N LEU A 18 -14.28 13.17 3.58
CA LEU A 18 -14.64 11.76 3.68
C LEU A 18 -14.47 11.04 2.34
N LEU A 19 -14.93 11.64 1.24
CA LEU A 19 -14.77 11.06 -0.10
C LEU A 19 -13.30 10.97 -0.49
N ASN A 20 -12.51 12.03 -0.25
CA ASN A 20 -11.09 12.07 -0.55
C ASN A 20 -10.32 10.98 0.22
N THR A 21 -10.56 10.87 1.52
CA THR A 21 -9.91 9.86 2.38
C THR A 21 -10.35 8.44 2.03
N TYR A 22 -11.61 8.24 1.67
CA TYR A 22 -12.13 6.95 1.19
C TYR A 22 -11.42 6.51 -0.10
N PHE A 23 -11.34 7.38 -1.10
CA PHE A 23 -10.65 7.05 -2.35
C PHE A 23 -9.15 6.84 -2.16
N ALA A 24 -8.50 7.59 -1.27
CA ALA A 24 -7.10 7.35 -0.91
C ALA A 24 -6.90 5.95 -0.31
N TYR A 25 -7.79 5.53 0.59
CA TYR A 25 -7.75 4.19 1.18
C TYR A 25 -7.99 3.09 0.12
N GLU A 26 -9.01 3.23 -0.73
CA GLU A 26 -9.26 2.27 -1.81
C GLU A 26 -8.09 2.15 -2.80
N ASN A 27 -7.45 3.26 -3.14
CA ASN A 27 -6.27 3.26 -4.01
C ASN A 27 -5.10 2.53 -3.35
N ASN A 28 -4.86 2.77 -2.06
CA ASN A 28 -3.82 2.06 -1.32
C ASN A 28 -4.10 0.56 -1.22
N LEU A 29 -5.37 0.14 -1.06
CA LEU A 29 -5.74 -1.28 -1.11
C LEU A 29 -5.51 -1.93 -2.48
N ARG A 30 -5.69 -1.17 -3.57
CA ARG A 30 -5.35 -1.65 -4.93
C ARG A 30 -3.85 -1.79 -5.10
N LEU A 31 -3.08 -0.80 -4.64
CA LEU A 31 -1.62 -0.84 -4.69
C LEU A 31 -1.06 -1.97 -3.82
N LEU A 32 -1.63 -2.20 -2.64
CA LEU A 32 -1.25 -3.30 -1.75
C LEU A 32 -1.37 -4.65 -2.46
N ARG A 33 -2.50 -4.91 -3.11
CA ARG A 33 -2.72 -6.14 -3.87
C ARG A 33 -1.74 -6.29 -5.04
N LEU A 34 -1.38 -5.18 -5.70
CA LEU A 34 -0.39 -5.19 -6.77
C LEU A 34 1.00 -5.53 -6.23
N GLU A 35 1.42 -4.94 -5.11
CA GLU A 35 2.73 -5.25 -4.52
C GLU A 35 2.80 -6.68 -3.95
N GLU A 36 1.68 -7.24 -3.47
CA GLU A 36 1.61 -8.66 -3.09
C GLU A 36 1.86 -9.56 -4.32
N GLN A 37 1.27 -9.24 -5.47
CA GLN A 37 1.54 -9.97 -6.72
C GLN A 37 3.00 -9.80 -7.18
N ASN A 38 3.56 -8.59 -7.08
CA ASN A 38 4.96 -8.34 -7.43
C ASN A 38 5.92 -9.14 -6.56
N LEU A 39 5.62 -9.30 -5.27
CA LEU A 39 6.44 -10.09 -4.35
C LEU A 39 6.43 -11.57 -4.74
N GLU A 40 5.28 -12.13 -5.09
CA GLU A 40 5.18 -13.52 -5.56
C GLU A 40 6.01 -13.73 -6.84
N VAL A 41 5.89 -12.82 -7.81
CA VAL A 41 6.72 -12.87 -9.03
C VAL A 41 8.22 -12.79 -8.72
N ALA A 42 8.62 -11.94 -7.77
CA ALA A 42 10.02 -11.83 -7.36
C ALA A 42 10.53 -13.10 -6.68
N ARG A 43 9.68 -13.82 -5.93
CA ARG A 43 10.00 -15.12 -5.31
C ARG A 43 10.20 -16.21 -6.36
N GLU A 44 9.29 -16.31 -7.33
CA GLU A 44 9.40 -17.25 -8.45
C GLU A 44 10.69 -16.99 -9.25
N ASN A 45 11.01 -15.72 -9.53
CA ASN A 45 12.25 -15.35 -10.21
C ASN A 45 13.50 -15.78 -9.43
N LEU A 46 13.49 -15.65 -8.09
CA LEU A 46 14.60 -16.11 -7.27
C LEU A 46 14.72 -17.64 -7.29
N GLU A 47 13.61 -18.38 -7.26
CA GLU A 47 13.61 -19.84 -7.36
C GLU A 47 14.27 -20.30 -8.66
N ILE A 48 13.86 -19.73 -9.80
CA ILE A 48 14.45 -20.02 -11.11
C ILE A 48 15.95 -19.67 -11.13
N ALA A 49 16.33 -18.51 -10.59
CA ALA A 49 17.73 -18.09 -10.54
C ALA A 49 18.60 -19.04 -9.69
N LEU A 50 18.06 -19.55 -8.58
CA LEU A 50 18.74 -20.54 -7.74
C LEU A 50 18.93 -21.88 -8.47
N GLU A 51 17.95 -22.33 -9.25
CA GLU A 51 18.09 -23.53 -10.08
C GLU A 51 19.18 -23.37 -11.14
N GLN A 52 19.16 -22.26 -11.88
CA GLN A 52 20.17 -21.98 -12.90
C GLN A 52 21.57 -21.85 -12.29
N TYR A 53 21.70 -21.20 -11.13
CA TYR A 53 22.96 -21.10 -10.40
C TYR A 53 23.51 -22.47 -9.99
N LYS A 54 22.65 -23.37 -9.46
CA LYS A 54 23.03 -24.74 -9.11
C LYS A 54 23.51 -25.56 -10.32
N LEU A 55 22.95 -25.28 -11.51
CA LEU A 55 23.37 -25.89 -12.77
C LEU A 55 24.63 -25.24 -13.38
N GLY A 56 25.15 -24.17 -12.77
CA GLY A 56 26.29 -23.41 -13.29
C GLY A 56 25.95 -22.52 -14.50
N LEU A 57 24.66 -22.28 -14.75
CA LEU A 57 24.15 -21.51 -15.89
C LEU A 57 23.98 -20.02 -15.59
N LEU A 58 24.00 -19.63 -14.31
CA LEU A 58 23.86 -18.25 -13.85
C LEU A 58 25.11 -17.85 -13.06
N ALA A 59 25.61 -16.64 -13.26
CA ALA A 59 26.73 -16.12 -12.48
C ALA A 59 26.28 -15.74 -11.06
N GLY A 60 27.20 -15.84 -10.09
CA GLY A 60 26.90 -15.46 -8.70
C GLY A 60 26.53 -13.98 -8.54
N LEU A 61 27.03 -13.09 -9.41
CA LEU A 61 26.64 -11.68 -9.43
C LEU A 61 25.17 -11.51 -9.84
N GLU A 62 24.74 -12.20 -10.89
CA GLU A 62 23.35 -12.15 -11.39
C GLU A 62 22.37 -12.70 -10.35
N LEU A 63 22.73 -13.78 -9.65
CA LEU A 63 21.94 -14.28 -8.53
C LEU A 63 21.73 -13.22 -7.44
N ARG A 64 22.76 -12.43 -7.13
CA ARG A 64 22.66 -11.37 -6.11
C ARG A 64 21.77 -10.22 -6.57
N GLU A 65 21.74 -9.89 -7.86
CA GLU A 65 20.81 -8.89 -8.40
C GLU A 65 19.35 -9.36 -8.29
N VAL A 66 19.07 -10.65 -8.54
CA VAL A 66 17.74 -11.22 -8.34
C VAL A 66 17.34 -11.21 -6.85
N GLN A 67 18.25 -11.60 -5.95
CA GLN A 67 18.03 -11.53 -4.50
C GLN A 67 17.74 -10.11 -4.03
N LYS A 68 18.49 -9.12 -4.54
CA LYS A 68 18.24 -7.71 -4.26
C LYS A 68 16.86 -7.28 -4.76
N SER A 69 16.47 -7.70 -5.95
CA SER A 69 15.16 -7.36 -6.52
C SER A 69 14.00 -7.91 -5.66
N LEU A 70 14.18 -9.09 -5.04
CA LEU A 70 13.25 -9.63 -4.06
C LEU A 70 13.19 -8.76 -2.79
N LEU A 71 14.34 -8.39 -2.21
CA LEU A 71 14.39 -7.51 -1.04
C LEU A 71 13.71 -6.16 -1.32
N ASP A 72 13.95 -5.58 -2.49
CA ASP A 72 13.32 -4.32 -2.89
C ASP A 72 11.79 -4.48 -3.02
N ALA A 73 11.28 -5.64 -3.45
CA ALA A 73 9.85 -5.94 -3.49
C ALA A 73 9.25 -6.09 -2.08
N GLU A 74 9.96 -6.74 -1.15
CA GLU A 74 9.55 -6.85 0.24
C GLU A 74 9.47 -5.47 0.91
N GLU A 75 10.45 -4.60 0.68
CA GLU A 75 10.46 -3.24 1.21
C GLU A 75 9.28 -2.41 0.69
N ARG A 76 9.01 -2.48 -0.62
CA ARG A 76 7.84 -1.81 -1.22
C ARG A 76 6.54 -2.30 -0.60
N LEU A 77 6.37 -3.61 -0.41
CA LEU A 77 5.17 -4.16 0.21
C LEU A 77 4.98 -3.64 1.63
N ILE A 78 6.05 -3.58 2.44
CA ILE A 78 5.99 -3.04 3.80
C ILE A 78 5.58 -1.56 3.79
N SER A 79 6.16 -0.77 2.90
CA SER A 79 5.84 0.65 2.74
C SER A 79 4.36 0.85 2.38
N VAL A 80 3.84 0.10 1.42
CA VAL A 80 2.43 0.19 1.00
C VAL A 80 1.48 -0.31 2.08
N LYS A 81 1.84 -1.35 2.85
CA LYS A 81 1.07 -1.78 4.04
C LYS A 81 0.95 -0.66 5.07
N PHE A 82 2.06 0.00 5.36
CA PHE A 82 2.07 1.13 6.30
C PHE A 82 1.20 2.30 5.80
N GLN A 83 1.34 2.68 4.53
CA GLN A 83 0.52 3.75 3.93
C GLN A 83 -0.98 3.40 3.90
N THR A 84 -1.32 2.16 3.58
CA THR A 84 -2.71 1.65 3.66
C THR A 84 -3.26 1.81 5.07
N LYS A 85 -2.47 1.47 6.09
CA LYS A 85 -2.90 1.58 7.49
C LYS A 85 -3.12 3.03 7.91
N LEU A 86 -2.25 3.96 7.49
CA LEU A 86 -2.44 5.39 7.75
C LEU A 86 -3.71 5.94 7.07
N ALA A 87 -4.00 5.49 5.84
CA ALA A 87 -5.21 5.88 5.14
C ALA A 87 -6.47 5.35 5.83
N GLU A 88 -6.45 4.10 6.31
CA GLU A 88 -7.54 3.52 7.11
C GLU A 88 -7.82 4.33 8.39
N ILE A 89 -6.77 4.65 9.16
CA ILE A 89 -6.90 5.46 10.38
C ILE A 89 -7.45 6.86 10.05
N SER A 90 -7.00 7.47 8.96
CA SER A 90 -7.48 8.78 8.51
C SER A 90 -8.96 8.74 8.14
N LEU A 91 -9.41 7.69 7.45
CA LEU A 91 -10.81 7.46 7.11
C LEU A 91 -11.67 7.28 8.38
N LEU A 92 -11.22 6.46 9.33
CA LEU A 92 -11.91 6.28 10.62
C LEU A 92 -12.01 7.58 11.44
N ARG A 93 -11.00 8.45 11.35
CA ARG A 93 -11.00 9.75 12.02
C ARG A 93 -12.05 10.68 11.41
N VAL A 94 -12.09 10.82 10.08
CA VAL A 94 -13.03 11.71 9.39
C VAL A 94 -14.46 11.17 9.46
N SER A 95 -14.65 9.85 9.51
CA SER A 95 -15.97 9.23 9.70
C SER A 95 -16.49 9.32 11.15
N GLY A 96 -15.67 9.81 12.09
CA GLY A 96 -16.02 9.87 13.52
C GLY A 96 -15.99 8.51 14.23
N GLN A 97 -15.50 7.45 13.58
CA GLN A 97 -15.50 6.09 14.13
C GLN A 97 -14.21 5.73 14.89
N ILE A 98 -13.21 6.60 14.91
CA ILE A 98 -11.91 6.34 15.56
C ILE A 98 -12.01 5.98 17.04
N MET A 99 -12.99 6.52 17.77
CA MET A 99 -13.21 6.20 19.19
C MET A 99 -13.70 4.76 19.42
N ASN A 100 -14.28 4.11 18.40
CA ASN A 100 -14.69 2.70 18.49
C ASN A 100 -13.55 1.73 18.15
N TYR A 101 -12.43 2.24 17.64
CA TYR A 101 -11.28 1.44 17.19
C TYR A 101 -10.17 1.32 18.25
N MET A 102 -10.14 2.23 19.23
CA MET A 102 -9.22 2.19 20.38
C MET A 102 -9.78 1.33 21.51
#